data_AF-A0A9W3ZZM5-F1
#
_entry.id   AF-A0A9W3ZZM5-F1
#
_cell.length_a   1.000
_cell.length_b   1.000
_cell.length_c   1.000
_cell.angle_alpha   90.00
_cell.angle_beta   90.00
_cell.angle_gamma   90.00
#
_symmetry.space_group_name_H-M   'P 1'
#
loop_
_entity.id
_entity.type
_entity.pdbx_description
1 polymer ?
#
loop_
_entity_poly.entity_id
_entity_poly.type
_entity_poly.pdbx_seq_one_letter_code
_entity_poly.pdbx_strand_id
1 'polypeptide(L)'
;MTKTLFKVPVGDWSQDGHNQYQDFYVYCNYPVKVMRQAYKDTCGKIGLQMNCSKNYTGIEDLPFRNWRYLLVECEESSICEEAVDILSKHGFSFNNIHVEDKGICFSESDVLDLFMWFISYSMPADFEWEEFKIEAEPIVGYWNKELNHQIGYGVFC
;
A
#
# COMPACT_ATOMS: atom_id res chain seq x y z
N MET A 1 23.23 8.79 4.56
CA MET A 1 22.54 7.76 5.36
C MET A 1 22.42 6.51 4.52
N THR A 2 22.54 5.32 5.10
CA THR A 2 22.38 4.06 4.35
C THR A 2 20.89 3.80 4.15
N LYS A 3 20.43 3.82 2.88
CA LYS A 3 19.06 3.41 2.55
C LYS A 3 18.93 1.89 2.73
N THR A 4 17.80 1.44 3.26
CA THR A 4 17.48 0.02 3.43
C THR A 4 16.31 -0.34 2.53
N LEU A 5 16.40 -1.49 1.84
CA LEU A 5 15.33 -2.01 1.00
C LEU A 5 14.35 -2.82 1.85
N PHE A 6 13.05 -2.54 1.69
CA PHE A 6 11.97 -3.24 2.37
C PHE A 6 10.93 -3.74 1.38
N LYS A 7 10.26 -4.83 1.75
CA LYS A 7 9.13 -5.39 1.01
C LYS A 7 7.82 -4.95 1.64
N VAL A 8 6.88 -4.49 0.83
CA VAL A 8 5.52 -4.09 1.22
C VAL A 8 4.53 -4.94 0.44
N PRO A 9 3.96 -6.00 1.06
CA PRO A 9 2.91 -6.77 0.43
C PRO A 9 1.60 -5.97 0.49
N VAL A 10 0.98 -5.75 -0.66
CA VAL A 10 -0.34 -5.10 -0.80
C VAL A 10 -1.34 -6.15 -1.28
N GLY A 11 -2.46 -6.29 -0.57
CA GLY A 11 -3.48 -7.32 -0.81
C GLY A 11 -3.40 -8.49 0.17
N ASP A 12 -4.04 -9.59 -0.18
CA ASP A 12 -4.15 -10.77 0.67
C ASP A 12 -2.94 -11.69 0.49
N TRP A 13 -1.97 -11.55 1.40
CA TRP A 13 -0.80 -12.43 1.51
C TRP A 13 -1.04 -13.63 2.43
N SER A 14 -2.26 -13.77 2.98
CA SER A 14 -2.61 -14.90 3.82
C SER A 14 -2.75 -16.14 2.93
N GLN A 15 -2.18 -17.25 3.39
CA GLN A 15 -2.17 -18.51 2.63
C GLN A 15 -3.47 -19.30 2.81
N ASP A 16 -4.59 -18.62 3.04
CA ASP A 16 -5.86 -19.23 3.43
C ASP A 16 -6.83 -19.50 2.26
N GLY A 17 -6.49 -19.03 1.06
CA GLY A 17 -7.19 -19.40 -0.18
C GLY A 17 -7.45 -18.25 -1.16
N HIS A 18 -7.30 -16.99 -0.73
CA HIS A 18 -7.48 -15.84 -1.62
C HIS A 18 -6.16 -15.40 -2.29
N ASN A 19 -5.03 -15.39 -1.56
CA ASN A 19 -3.63 -15.25 -2.04
C ASN A 19 -3.41 -14.33 -3.26
N GLN A 20 -4.12 -13.21 -3.31
CA GLN A 20 -4.05 -12.18 -4.34
C GLN A 20 -3.37 -10.96 -3.74
N TYR A 21 -2.08 -10.80 -4.05
CA TYR A 21 -1.28 -9.69 -3.56
C TYR A 21 -0.19 -9.32 -4.56
N GLN A 22 0.31 -8.10 -4.43
CA GLN A 22 1.48 -7.60 -5.13
C GLN A 22 2.55 -7.23 -4.10
N ASP A 23 3.77 -7.73 -4.31
CA ASP A 23 4.93 -7.30 -3.54
C ASP A 23 5.52 -6.02 -4.16
N PHE A 24 5.50 -4.94 -3.40
CA PHE A 24 6.25 -3.73 -3.69
C PHE A 24 7.56 -3.68 -2.92
N TYR A 25 8.54 -2.97 -3.46
CA TYR A 25 9.85 -2.80 -2.82
C TYR A 25 10.15 -1.32 -2.67
N VAL A 26 10.57 -0.90 -1.48
CA VAL A 26 10.84 0.51 -1.18
C VAL A 26 12.19 0.68 -0.52
N TYR A 27 12.97 1.67 -0.96
CA TYR A 27 14.14 2.15 -0.23
C TYR A 27 13.72 3.21 0.77
N CYS A 28 14.25 3.15 1.98
CA CYS A 28 13.98 4.13 3.03
C CYS A 28 15.25 4.43 3.84
N ASN A 29 15.40 5.68 4.28
CA ASN A 29 16.54 6.13 5.09
C ASN A 29 16.40 5.85 6.60
N TYR A 30 15.29 5.23 7.04
CA TYR A 30 15.05 4.82 8.42
C TYR A 30 14.87 3.30 8.57
N PRO A 31 15.15 2.72 9.75
CA PRO A 31 14.90 1.30 10.01
C PRO A 31 13.40 0.94 10.00
N VAL A 32 13.08 -0.27 9.53
CA VAL A 32 11.69 -0.78 9.46
C VAL A 32 10.93 -0.70 10.79
N LYS A 33 11.63 -0.84 11.93
CA LYS A 33 10.99 -0.75 13.26
C LYS A 33 10.41 0.64 13.50
N VAL A 34 11.08 1.69 13.04
CA VAL A 34 10.61 3.08 13.16
C VAL A 34 9.41 3.30 12.26
N MET A 35 9.46 2.84 11.01
CA MET A 35 8.34 2.93 10.07
C MET A 35 7.08 2.22 10.60
N ARG A 36 7.24 1.01 11.16
CA ARG A 36 6.14 0.25 11.78
C ARG A 36 5.51 0.98 12.96
N GLN A 37 6.30 1.77 13.70
CA GLN A 37 5.76 2.57 14.80
C GLN A 37 5.07 3.83 14.27
N ALA A 38 5.66 4.51 13.29
CA ALA A 38 5.06 5.68 12.66
C ALA A 38 3.68 5.38 12.05
N TYR A 39 3.50 4.23 11.39
CA TYR A 39 2.17 3.77 10.96
C TYR A 39 1.16 3.77 12.12
N LYS A 40 1.50 3.11 13.25
CA LYS A 40 0.60 3.01 14.42
C LYS A 40 0.33 4.37 15.05
N ASP A 41 1.36 5.22 15.13
CA ASP A 41 1.25 6.57 15.68
C ASP A 41 0.30 7.41 14.82
N THR A 42 0.40 7.31 13.49
CA THR A 42 -0.54 7.97 12.58
C THR A 42 -1.95 7.45 12.75
N CYS A 43 -2.14 6.13 12.88
CA CYS A 43 -3.47 5.57 13.16
C CYS A 43 -4.11 6.19 14.41
N GLY A 44 -3.34 6.35 15.49
CA GLY A 44 -3.79 7.01 16.71
C GLY A 44 -4.06 8.51 16.55
N LYS A 45 -3.28 9.21 15.71
CA LYS A 45 -3.44 10.66 15.48
C LYS A 45 -4.68 11.00 14.64
N ILE A 46 -4.97 10.20 13.61
CA ILE A 46 -6.04 10.53 12.64
C ILE A 46 -7.29 9.66 12.79
N GLY A 47 -7.20 8.57 13.57
CA GLY A 47 -8.34 7.70 13.85
C GLY A 47 -8.76 6.82 12.68
N LEU A 48 -7.84 6.51 11.76
CA LEU A 48 -8.01 5.60 10.62
C LEU A 48 -6.92 4.53 10.67
N GLN A 49 -7.13 3.35 10.10
CA GLN A 49 -6.10 2.31 9.98
C GLN A 49 -6.36 1.40 8.78
N MET A 50 -5.31 0.76 8.25
CA MET A 50 -5.38 -0.19 7.14
C MET A 50 -5.27 -1.65 7.64
N ASN A 51 -5.89 -1.94 8.79
CA ASN A 51 -5.94 -3.29 9.35
C ASN A 51 -7.21 -3.47 10.21
N CYS A 52 -7.70 -4.70 10.36
CA CYS A 52 -8.85 -5.01 11.23
C CYS A 52 -8.46 -5.83 12.48
N SER A 53 -7.26 -6.41 12.51
CA SER A 53 -6.83 -7.37 13.56
C SER A 53 -6.42 -6.75 14.91
N LYS A 54 -6.07 -5.47 14.94
CA LYS A 54 -5.64 -4.72 16.12
C LYS A 54 -6.15 -3.31 16.04
N ASN A 55 -6.52 -2.73 17.17
CA ASN A 55 -6.91 -1.33 17.25
C ASN A 55 -5.69 -0.46 17.53
N TYR A 56 -5.17 0.22 16.51
CA TYR A 56 -4.12 1.23 16.64
C TYR A 56 -4.66 2.65 16.73
N THR A 57 -5.95 2.86 16.41
CA THR A 57 -6.60 4.16 16.54
C THR A 57 -6.79 4.61 17.98
N GLY A 58 -6.84 3.66 18.93
CA GLY A 58 -7.13 3.93 20.33
C GLY A 58 -8.59 4.29 20.63
N ILE A 59 -9.48 4.24 19.63
CA ILE A 59 -10.91 4.49 19.81
C ILE A 59 -11.56 3.25 20.45
N GLU A 60 -12.17 3.42 21.61
CA GLU A 60 -12.86 2.33 22.31
C GLU A 60 -14.09 1.84 21.52
N ASP A 61 -14.44 0.57 21.69
CA ASP A 61 -15.64 -0.05 21.12
C ASP A 61 -15.79 0.03 19.59
N LEU A 62 -14.69 0.10 18.84
CA LEU A 62 -14.76 -0.02 17.38
C LEU A 62 -15.25 -1.43 16.98
N PRO A 63 -16.34 -1.54 16.20
CA PRO A 63 -16.82 -2.83 15.71
C PRO A 63 -15.81 -3.47 14.75
N PHE A 64 -15.91 -4.80 14.58
CA PHE A 64 -15.03 -5.60 13.70
C PHE A 64 -15.01 -5.08 12.26
N ARG A 65 -16.13 -4.52 11.79
CA ARG A 65 -16.26 -3.84 10.50
C ARG A 65 -16.66 -2.40 10.75
N ASN A 66 -15.69 -1.50 10.61
CA ASN A 66 -15.87 -0.08 10.80
C ASN A 66 -15.28 0.66 9.61
N TRP A 67 -15.94 1.73 9.16
CA TRP A 67 -15.47 2.56 8.04
C TRP A 67 -14.08 3.19 8.27
N ARG A 68 -13.61 3.22 9.52
CA ARG A 68 -12.24 3.65 9.88
C ARG A 68 -11.17 2.62 9.51
N TYR A 69 -11.56 1.41 9.14
CA TYR A 69 -10.68 0.37 8.64
C TYR A 69 -10.69 0.42 7.11
N LEU A 70 -9.61 0.92 6.54
CA LEU A 70 -9.50 1.21 5.11
C LEU A 70 -8.95 -0.01 4.38
N LEU A 71 -9.67 -0.48 3.37
CA LEU A 71 -9.15 -1.45 2.38
C LEU A 71 -8.65 -2.74 3.07
N VAL A 72 -9.45 -3.25 4.01
CA VAL A 72 -9.12 -4.41 4.86
C VAL A 72 -9.88 -5.67 4.48
N GLU A 73 -11.01 -5.54 3.77
CA GLU A 73 -11.81 -6.68 3.32
C GLU A 73 -11.40 -7.11 1.90
N CYS A 74 -11.66 -8.38 1.59
CA CYS A 74 -11.43 -8.91 0.25
C CYS A 74 -12.27 -8.14 -0.78
N GLU A 75 -11.64 -7.78 -1.91
CA GLU A 75 -12.25 -6.98 -2.99
C GLU A 75 -12.68 -5.56 -2.59
N GLU A 76 -12.28 -5.07 -1.41
CA GLU A 76 -12.51 -3.69 -1.00
C GLU A 76 -11.52 -2.75 -1.70
N SER A 77 -12.00 -2.05 -2.72
CA SER A 77 -11.20 -1.10 -3.52
C SER A 77 -11.59 0.36 -3.30
N SER A 78 -12.48 0.68 -2.35
CA SER A 78 -12.93 2.05 -2.10
C SER A 78 -13.04 2.35 -0.61
N ILE A 79 -13.03 3.63 -0.26
CA ILE A 79 -13.22 4.12 1.12
C ILE A 79 -14.40 5.10 1.16
N CYS A 80 -15.03 5.26 2.32
CA CYS A 80 -16.18 6.17 2.47
C CYS A 80 -15.77 7.66 2.48
N GLU A 81 -16.75 8.55 2.27
CA GLU A 81 -16.54 10.00 2.23
C GLU A 81 -15.93 10.55 3.54
N GLU A 82 -16.33 10.01 4.70
CA GLU A 82 -15.77 10.44 5.99
C GLU A 82 -14.28 10.13 6.12
N ALA A 83 -13.82 9.01 5.55
CA ALA A 83 -12.40 8.68 5.51
C ALA A 83 -11.63 9.62 4.55
N VAL A 84 -12.23 9.93 3.39
CA VAL A 84 -11.68 10.91 2.44
C VAL A 84 -11.51 12.27 3.09
N ASP A 85 -12.54 12.78 3.77
CA ASP A 85 -12.51 14.07 4.46
C ASP A 85 -11.41 14.14 5.52
N ILE A 86 -11.24 13.07 6.31
CA ILE A 86 -10.16 13.01 7.30
C ILE A 86 -8.80 13.01 6.61
N LEU A 87 -8.60 12.17 5.59
CA LEU A 87 -7.34 12.10 4.84
C LEU A 87 -6.99 13.45 4.20
N SER A 88 -7.95 14.10 3.53
CA SER A 88 -7.77 15.43 2.93
C SER A 88 -7.44 16.49 3.97
N LYS A 89 -8.13 16.49 5.13
CA LYS A 89 -7.83 17.42 6.24
C LYS A 89 -6.42 17.26 6.78
N HIS A 90 -5.88 16.04 6.74
CA HIS A 90 -4.51 15.73 7.16
C HIS A 90 -3.47 15.84 6.03
N GLY A 91 -3.88 16.27 4.83
CA GLY A 91 -2.99 16.59 3.72
C GLY A 91 -2.65 15.42 2.79
N PHE A 92 -3.41 14.32 2.82
CA PHE A 92 -3.33 13.31 1.76
C PHE A 92 -3.95 13.86 0.47
N SER A 93 -3.28 13.63 -0.66
CA SER A 93 -3.70 14.10 -1.98
C SER A 93 -4.31 12.94 -2.76
N PHE A 94 -5.51 13.15 -3.30
CA PHE A 94 -6.22 12.19 -4.14
C PHE A 94 -6.05 12.45 -5.65
N ASN A 95 -5.24 13.44 -6.05
CA ASN A 95 -5.16 13.89 -7.46
C ASN A 95 -4.72 12.80 -8.46
N ASN A 96 -4.01 11.78 -7.99
CA ASN A 96 -3.51 10.69 -8.83
C ASN A 96 -4.32 9.39 -8.70
N ILE A 97 -5.35 9.38 -7.86
CA ILE A 97 -6.18 8.20 -7.60
C ILE A 97 -7.34 8.18 -8.60
N HIS A 98 -7.64 7.01 -9.13
CA HIS A 98 -8.72 6.86 -10.10
C HIS A 98 -10.08 7.14 -9.44
N VAL A 99 -10.85 8.03 -10.05
CA VAL A 99 -12.23 8.33 -9.64
C VAL A 99 -13.16 7.68 -10.65
N GLU A 100 -13.96 6.72 -10.20
CA GLU A 100 -15.03 6.13 -10.99
C GLU A 100 -16.37 6.80 -10.66
N ASP A 101 -17.41 6.56 -11.46
CA ASP A 101 -18.77 7.09 -11.27
C ASP A 101 -19.37 6.79 -9.88
N LYS A 102 -18.78 5.84 -9.13
CA LYS A 102 -19.21 5.40 -7.80
C LYS A 102 -18.32 5.84 -6.65
N GLY A 103 -17.23 6.58 -6.90
CA GLY A 103 -16.34 7.09 -5.86
C GLY A 103 -14.85 6.96 -6.18
N ILE A 104 -14.03 7.06 -5.14
CA ILE A 104 -12.57 6.94 -5.20
C ILE A 104 -12.20 5.45 -5.12
N CYS A 105 -11.59 4.94 -6.19
CA CYS A 105 -11.16 3.54 -6.30
C CYS A 105 -9.63 3.45 -6.26
N PHE A 106 -9.11 2.56 -5.41
CA PHE A 106 -7.69 2.35 -5.18
C PHE A 106 -7.19 1.13 -5.96
N SER A 107 -6.16 1.33 -6.78
CA SER A 107 -5.29 0.27 -7.29
C SER A 107 -4.27 -0.16 -6.23
N GLU A 108 -3.57 -1.26 -6.45
CA GLU A 108 -2.51 -1.74 -5.55
C GLU A 108 -1.41 -0.69 -5.34
N SER A 109 -1.09 0.10 -6.38
CA SER A 109 -0.15 1.21 -6.28
C SER A 109 -0.69 2.36 -5.42
N ASP A 110 -1.99 2.67 -5.52
CA ASP A 110 -2.62 3.69 -4.67
C ASP A 110 -2.64 3.26 -3.20
N VAL A 111 -2.83 1.97 -2.94
CA VAL A 111 -2.76 1.39 -1.58
C VAL A 111 -1.34 1.51 -1.02
N LEU A 112 -0.31 1.25 -1.82
CA LEU A 112 1.09 1.49 -1.41
C LEU A 112 1.31 2.96 -1.05
N ASP A 113 0.86 3.89 -1.91
CA ASP A 113 1.04 5.32 -1.68
C ASP A 113 0.31 5.80 -0.42
N LEU A 114 -0.91 5.33 -0.19
CA LEU A 114 -1.65 5.60 1.05
C LEU A 114 -0.92 5.04 2.27
N PHE A 115 -0.44 3.80 2.22
CA PHE A 115 0.30 3.18 3.31
C PHE A 115 1.60 3.95 3.63
N MET A 116 2.33 4.35 2.59
CA MET A 116 3.56 5.12 2.75
C MET A 116 3.28 6.54 3.22
N TRP A 117 2.14 7.14 2.88
CA TRP A 117 1.69 8.39 3.46
C TRP A 117 1.38 8.26 4.96
N PHE A 118 0.70 7.18 5.38
CA PHE A 118 0.46 6.90 6.80
C PHE A 118 1.77 6.86 7.58
N ILE A 119 2.80 6.20 7.04
CA ILE A 119 4.13 6.18 7.65
C ILE A 119 4.70 7.60 7.69
N SER A 120 4.76 8.27 6.55
CA SER A 120 5.36 9.60 6.39
C SER A 120 4.79 10.64 7.35
N TYR A 121 3.48 10.60 7.61
CA TYR A 121 2.76 11.56 8.47
C TYR A 121 3.30 11.64 9.91
N SER A 122 3.82 10.53 10.44
CA SER A 122 4.42 10.47 11.79
C SER A 122 5.93 10.35 11.79
N MET A 123 6.57 10.43 10.62
CA MET A 123 8.01 10.39 10.52
C MET A 123 8.63 11.80 10.67
N PRO A 124 9.93 11.88 11.02
CA PRO A 124 10.67 13.14 11.00
C PRO A 124 10.70 13.79 9.60
N ALA A 125 10.96 15.10 9.55
CA ALA A 125 10.93 15.89 8.32
C ALA A 125 11.99 15.47 7.26
N ASP A 126 13.03 14.75 7.68
CA ASP A 126 14.07 14.22 6.79
C ASP A 126 13.77 12.78 6.31
N PHE A 127 12.57 12.25 6.59
CA PHE A 127 12.15 10.95 6.09
C PHE A 127 12.00 10.97 4.56
N GLU A 128 12.69 10.03 3.93
CA GLU A 128 12.67 9.86 2.48
C GLU A 128 12.43 8.39 2.15
N TRP A 129 11.57 8.17 1.17
CA TRP A 129 11.36 6.86 0.58
C TRP A 129 11.22 6.95 -0.94
N GLU A 130 11.54 5.87 -1.62
CA GLU A 130 11.33 5.71 -3.06
C GLU A 130 10.96 4.26 -3.36
N GLU A 131 10.02 4.07 -4.30
CA GLU A 131 9.70 2.74 -4.82
C GLU A 131 10.86 2.26 -5.70
N PHE A 132 11.31 1.03 -5.45
CA PHE A 132 12.33 0.36 -6.24
C PHE A 132 11.68 -0.35 -7.42
N LYS A 133 11.80 0.25 -8.60
CA LYS A 133 11.42 -0.35 -9.89
C LYS A 133 12.67 -0.77 -10.64
N ILE A 134 12.74 -2.03 -11.05
CA ILE A 134 13.75 -2.49 -12.00
C ILE A 134 13.17 -2.28 -13.40
N GLU A 135 13.56 -1.18 -14.03
CA GLU A 135 13.38 -0.99 -15.46
C GLU A 135 14.57 -1.63 -16.17
N ALA A 136 14.32 -2.74 -16.87
CA ALA A 136 15.32 -3.44 -17.65
C ALA A 136 14.74 -3.83 -19.00
N GLU A 137 15.55 -3.70 -20.05
CA GLU A 137 15.18 -4.20 -21.36
C GLU A 137 15.09 -5.73 -21.32
N PRO A 138 13.97 -6.32 -21.76
CA PRO A 138 13.81 -7.76 -21.76
C PRO A 138 14.70 -8.37 -22.86
N ILE A 139 15.50 -9.38 -22.50
CA ILE A 139 16.24 -10.18 -23.49
C ILE A 139 15.29 -10.95 -24.43
N VAL A 140 14.10 -11.31 -23.95
CA VAL A 140 13.08 -12.07 -24.69
C VAL A 140 11.68 -11.53 -24.35
N GLY A 141 10.81 -11.40 -25.36
CA GLY A 141 9.38 -11.07 -25.17
C GLY A 141 8.99 -9.64 -25.57
N TYR A 142 7.77 -9.23 -25.25
CA TYR A 142 7.19 -7.91 -25.54
C TYR A 142 7.18 -7.50 -27.02
N TRP A 143 7.00 -8.47 -27.93
CA TRP A 143 6.95 -8.22 -29.37
C TRP A 143 8.25 -7.62 -29.95
N ASN A 144 9.37 -7.73 -29.23
CA ASN A 144 10.69 -7.39 -29.77
C ASN A 144 11.01 -8.33 -30.94
N LYS A 145 11.23 -7.78 -32.13
CA LYS A 145 11.47 -8.55 -33.36
C LYS A 145 12.86 -9.21 -33.39
N GLU A 146 13.79 -8.80 -32.53
CA GLU A 146 15.13 -9.37 -32.48
C GLU A 146 15.16 -10.75 -31.79
N LEU A 147 14.32 -10.97 -30.76
CA LEU A 147 14.22 -12.28 -30.09
C LEU A 147 12.83 -12.53 -29.45
N ASN A 148 11.89 -13.04 -30.25
CA ASN A 148 10.50 -13.33 -29.85
C ASN A 148 10.23 -14.85 -29.74
N HIS A 149 10.74 -15.50 -28.69
CA HIS A 149 10.57 -16.95 -28.45
C HIS A 149 10.11 -17.24 -27.02
N GLN A 150 9.46 -18.38 -26.79
CA GLN A 150 9.07 -18.82 -25.44
C GLN A 150 10.25 -19.54 -24.77
N ILE A 151 10.47 -19.29 -23.47
CA ILE A 151 11.44 -20.02 -22.64
C ILE A 151 10.69 -20.69 -21.48
N GLY A 152 10.79 -22.01 -21.36
CA GLY A 152 10.27 -22.74 -20.19
C GLY A 152 8.74 -22.76 -20.06
N TYR A 153 7.99 -22.58 -21.15
CA TYR A 153 6.52 -22.47 -21.15
C TYR A 153 5.80 -23.63 -20.42
N GLY A 154 6.40 -24.83 -20.37
CA GLY A 154 5.83 -25.99 -19.68
C GLY A 154 6.36 -26.24 -18.26
N VAL A 155 7.09 -25.31 -17.65
CA VAL A 155 7.71 -25.51 -16.32
C VAL A 155 6.76 -25.19 -15.16
N PHE A 156 5.75 -24.36 -15.40
CA PHE A 156 4.72 -24.04 -14.41
C PHE A 156 3.38 -24.58 -14.92
N CYS A 157 2.86 -25.61 -14.23
CA CYS A 157 1.57 -26.25 -14.45
C CYS A 157 0.66 -26.05 -13.23
#